data_AF-L8JSG3-F1
#
_entry.id   AF-L8JSG3-F1
#
_cell.length_a   1.000
_cell.length_b   1.000
_cell.length_c   1.000
_cell.angle_alpha   90.00
_cell.angle_beta   90.00
_cell.angle_gamma   90.00
#
_symmetry.space_group_name_H-M   'P 1'
#
loop_
_entity.id
_entity.type
_entity.pdbx_description
1 polymer ?
#
loop_
_entity_poly.entity_id
_entity_poly.type
_entity_poly.pdbx_seq_one_letter_code
_entity_poly.pdbx_strand_id
1 'polypeptide(L)'
;MGADDVEKVIQVRFEAKFHCEGQVFIVIEVLCTFQIDGSQFDELFHKDDKIKLPKDFITHLMMLTIGITRGTLYEKLRSTTFGSSDFYLPSIHLKELVVEDVVLEKEDP
;
A
#
# COMPACT_ATOMS: atom_id res chain seq x y z
N MET A 1 6.23 -0.54 -4.23
CA MET A 1 5.11 -1.04 -5.05
C MET A 1 5.71 -1.98 -6.05
N GLY A 2 4.97 -3.00 -6.45
CA GLY A 2 5.41 -3.96 -7.47
C GLY A 2 4.29 -4.19 -8.49
N ALA A 3 4.65 -4.75 -9.63
CA ALA A 3 3.69 -5.17 -10.63
C ALA A 3 4.18 -6.47 -11.30
N ASP A 4 3.25 -7.39 -11.54
CA ASP A 4 3.51 -8.66 -12.21
C ASP A 4 2.59 -8.73 -13.44
N ASP A 5 3.20 -8.82 -14.62
CA ASP A 5 2.50 -8.85 -15.89
C ASP A 5 1.97 -10.21 -16.30
N VAL A 6 2.47 -11.29 -15.69
CA VAL A 6 2.00 -12.66 -15.91
C VAL A 6 0.71 -12.85 -15.12
N GLU A 7 0.73 -12.51 -13.84
CA GLU A 7 -0.41 -12.65 -12.94
C GLU A 7 -1.38 -11.46 -13.01
N LYS A 8 -1.00 -10.38 -13.71
CA LYS A 8 -1.78 -9.13 -13.87
C LYS A 8 -2.15 -8.52 -12.53
N VAL A 9 -1.16 -8.42 -11.64
CA VAL A 9 -1.35 -7.89 -10.28
C VAL A 9 -0.50 -6.65 -10.01
N ILE A 10 -1.02 -5.78 -9.14
CA ILE A 10 -0.30 -4.64 -8.59
C ILE A 10 -0.20 -4.80 -7.09
N GLN A 11 1.01 -4.64 -6.57
CA GLN A 11 1.32 -4.78 -5.16
C GLN A 11 1.56 -3.42 -4.51
N VAL A 12 0.82 -3.15 -3.44
CA VAL A 12 0.96 -1.94 -2.63
C VAL A 12 1.35 -2.33 -1.21
N ARG A 13 2.51 -1.83 -0.78
CA ARG A 13 3.07 -2.02 0.55
C ARG A 13 2.91 -0.73 1.35
N PHE A 14 2.44 -0.85 2.59
CA PHE A 14 2.41 0.24 3.55
C PHE A 14 3.01 -0.24 4.87
N GLU A 15 3.97 0.52 5.40
CA GLU A 15 4.59 0.30 6.70
C GLU A 15 4.30 1.50 7.61
N ALA A 16 3.94 1.23 8.86
CA ALA A 16 3.86 2.23 9.90
C ALA A 16 4.63 1.79 11.15
N LYS A 17 5.36 2.73 11.73
CA LYS A 17 6.17 2.56 12.95
C LYS A 17 5.68 3.55 14.01
N PHE A 18 5.36 3.04 15.20
CA PHE A 18 4.96 3.85 16.34
C PHE A 18 6.16 4.06 17.26
N HIS A 19 6.47 5.32 17.55
CA HIS A 19 7.59 5.72 18.37
C HIS A 19 7.11 6.25 19.72
N CYS A 20 7.74 5.80 20.80
CA CYS A 20 7.59 6.34 22.16
C CYS A 20 8.98 6.55 22.74
N GLU A 21 9.28 7.78 23.19
CA GLU A 21 10.60 8.14 23.77
C GLU A 21 11.80 7.72 22.90
N GLY A 22 11.64 7.79 21.57
CA GLY A 22 12.67 7.41 20.60
C GLY A 22 12.78 5.91 20.32
N GLN A 23 12.01 5.06 20.99
CA GLN A 23 11.95 3.62 20.72
C GLN A 23 10.73 3.24 19.89
N VAL A 24 10.93 2.32 18.94
CA VAL A 24 9.83 1.72 18.18
C VAL A 24 9.21 0.60 19.01
N PHE A 25 7.90 0.66 19.24
CA PHE A 25 7.19 -0.34 20.04
C PHE A 25 6.07 -1.08 19.29
N ILE A 26 5.59 -0.51 18.17
CA ILE A 26 4.69 -1.20 17.25
C ILE A 26 5.22 -0.98 15.83
N VAL A 27 5.32 -2.08 15.08
CA VAL A 27 5.55 -2.08 13.63
C VAL A 27 4.39 -2.83 13.00
N ILE A 28 3.79 -2.24 11.97
CA ILE A 28 2.83 -2.93 11.12
C ILE A 28 3.23 -2.71 9.66
N GLU A 29 3.29 -3.81 8.92
CA GLU A 29 3.47 -3.82 7.48
C GLU A 29 2.32 -4.61 6.86
N VAL A 30 1.70 -4.03 5.83
CA VAL A 30 0.67 -4.70 5.04
C VAL A 30 1.03 -4.59 3.59
N LEU A 31 1.03 -5.74 2.92
CA LEU A 31 1.13 -5.90 1.48
C LEU A 31 -0.24 -6.30 0.94
N CYS A 32 -0.83 -5.47 0.08
CA CYS A 32 -2.03 -5.82 -0.66
C CYS A 32 -1.68 -6.10 -2.11
N THR A 33 -2.12 -7.24 -2.62
CA THR A 33 -2.03 -7.60 -4.03
C THR A 33 -3.40 -7.41 -4.67
N PHE A 34 -3.48 -6.51 -5.64
CA PHE A 34 -4.70 -6.19 -6.37
C PHE A 34 -4.63 -6.83 -7.75
N GLN A 35 -5.54 -7.74 -8.04
CA GLN A 35 -5.71 -8.28 -9.37
C GLN A 35 -6.46 -7.27 -10.24
N ILE A 36 -5.90 -6.98 -11.40
CA ILE A 36 -6.46 -6.05 -12.37
C ILE A 36 -7.02 -6.86 -13.53
N ASP A 37 -8.12 -6.41 -14.11
CA ASP A 37 -8.63 -7.00 -15.34
C ASP A 37 -7.56 -6.96 -16.43
N GLY A 38 -7.39 -8.05 -17.17
CA GLY A 38 -6.30 -8.18 -18.15
C GLY A 38 -6.32 -7.07 -19.19
N SER A 39 -7.51 -6.68 -19.68
CA SER A 39 -7.63 -5.60 -20.66
C SER A 39 -7.22 -4.24 -20.09
N GLN A 40 -7.55 -3.98 -18.83
CA GLN A 40 -7.18 -2.74 -18.14
C GLN A 40 -5.71 -2.72 -17.73
N PHE A 41 -5.15 -3.86 -17.37
CA PHE A 41 -3.72 -3.97 -17.05
C PHE A 41 -2.87 -3.76 -18.30
N ASP A 42 -3.32 -4.26 -19.46
CA ASP A 42 -2.66 -4.06 -20.74
C ASP A 42 -2.60 -2.58 -21.17
N GLU A 43 -3.57 -1.75 -20.74
CA GLU A 43 -3.55 -0.29 -20.93
C GLU A 43 -2.49 0.43 -20.09
N LEU A 44 -1.96 -0.21 -19.04
CA LEU A 44 -0.91 0.37 -18.19
C LEU A 44 0.49 0.21 -18.79
N PHE A 45 0.65 -0.55 -19.88
CA PHE A 45 1.96 -0.75 -20.51
C PHE A 45 2.37 0.41 -21.39
N HIS A 46 3.63 0.78 -21.26
CA HIS A 46 4.35 1.67 -22.16
C HIS A 46 5.27 0.90 -23.12
N LYS A 47 5.66 1.55 -24.22
CA LYS A 47 6.46 0.97 -25.32
C LYS A 47 7.81 0.36 -24.94
N ASP A 48 8.31 0.61 -23.73
CA ASP A 48 9.65 0.24 -23.28
C ASP A 48 9.66 -0.89 -22.23
N ASP A 49 8.67 -1.79 -22.25
CA ASP A 49 8.48 -2.84 -21.23
C ASP A 49 8.32 -2.29 -19.80
N LYS A 50 7.76 -1.08 -19.69
CA LYS A 50 7.48 -0.41 -18.40
C LYS A 50 6.00 -0.36 -18.14
N ILE A 51 5.62 -0.53 -16.88
CA ILE A 51 4.26 -0.34 -16.41
C ILE A 51 4.16 1.06 -15.84
N LYS A 52 3.32 1.91 -16.44
CA LYS A 52 3.05 3.25 -15.95
C LYS A 52 1.74 3.26 -15.19
N LEU A 53 1.83 3.46 -13.89
CA LEU A 53 0.69 3.56 -12.99
C LEU A 53 0.31 5.04 -12.81
N PRO A 54 -0.91 5.45 -13.20
CA PRO A 54 -1.37 6.81 -12.98
C PRO A 54 -1.45 7.15 -11.49
N LYS A 55 -1.04 8.37 -11.13
CA LYS A 55 -1.07 8.87 -9.74
C LYS A 55 -2.40 8.60 -9.04
N ASP A 56 -3.51 8.91 -9.69
CA ASP A 56 -4.84 8.79 -9.08
C ASP A 56 -5.22 7.34 -8.81
N PHE A 57 -4.82 6.44 -9.71
CA PHE A 57 -5.02 5.00 -9.55
C PHE A 57 -4.20 4.46 -8.38
N ILE A 58 -2.92 4.83 -8.30
CA ILE A 58 -2.04 4.48 -7.17
C ILE A 58 -2.59 5.02 -5.85
N THR A 59 -3.05 6.27 -5.85
CA THR A 59 -3.63 6.92 -4.67
C THR A 59 -4.83 6.14 -4.17
N HIS A 60 -5.66 5.61 -5.08
CA HIS A 60 -6.79 4.76 -4.72
C HIS A 60 -6.35 3.44 -4.09
N LEU A 61 -5.39 2.72 -4.70
CA LEU A 61 -4.88 1.47 -4.14
C LEU A 61 -4.23 1.68 -2.76
N MET A 62 -3.45 2.74 -2.61
CA MET A 62 -2.83 3.12 -1.33
C MET A 62 -3.89 3.45 -0.26
N MET A 63 -4.98 4.12 -0.63
CA MET A 63 -6.10 4.37 0.28
C MET A 63 -6.71 3.07 0.80
N LEU A 64 -6.92 2.09 -0.08
CA LEU A 64 -7.43 0.76 0.30
C LEU A 64 -6.45 0.05 1.24
N THR A 65 -5.16 0.01 0.89
CA THR A 65 -4.11 -0.61 1.71
C THR A 65 -4.01 0.01 3.11
N ILE A 66 -4.07 1.34 3.23
CA ILE A 66 -4.07 2.02 4.53
C ILE A 66 -5.36 1.73 5.33
N GLY A 67 -6.51 1.68 4.66
CA GLY A 67 -7.77 1.27 5.28
C GLY A 67 -7.69 -0.15 5.87
N ILE A 68 -7.15 -1.10 5.12
CA ILE A 68 -6.91 -2.48 5.54
C ILE A 68 -5.89 -2.53 6.68
N THR A 69 -4.81 -1.75 6.59
CA THR A 69 -3.79 -1.64 7.65
C THR A 69 -4.41 -1.19 8.95
N ARG A 70 -5.26 -0.15 8.92
CA ARG A 70 -5.95 0.35 10.11
C ARG A 70 -6.85 -0.71 10.75
N GLY A 71 -7.63 -1.44 9.95
CA GLY A 71 -8.47 -2.53 10.44
C GLY A 71 -7.65 -3.69 11.03
N THR A 72 -6.55 -4.05 10.36
CA THR A 72 -5.63 -5.08 10.81
C THR A 72 -4.96 -4.70 12.13
N LEU A 73 -4.49 -3.45 12.23
CA LEU A 73 -3.90 -2.91 13.45
C LEU A 73 -4.89 -2.98 14.61
N TYR A 74 -6.12 -2.50 14.40
CA TYR A 74 -7.17 -2.51 15.41
C TYR A 74 -7.42 -3.94 15.94
N GLU A 75 -7.60 -4.91 15.05
CA GLU A 75 -7.87 -6.29 15.45
C GLU A 75 -6.68 -6.95 16.14
N LYS A 76 -5.44 -6.66 15.69
CA LYS A 76 -4.22 -7.18 16.30
C LYS A 76 -3.96 -6.60 17.69
N LEU A 77 -4.29 -5.33 17.93
CA LEU A 77 -4.09 -4.69 19.22
C LEU A 77 -5.18 -5.04 20.23
N ARG A 78 -6.41 -5.32 19.78
CA ARG A 78 -7.56 -5.69 20.62
C ARG A 78 -7.29 -6.89 21.54
N SER A 79 -6.41 -7.80 21.15
CA SER A 79 -6.04 -9.00 21.92
C SER A 79 -4.80 -8.83 22.80
N THR A 80 -4.21 -7.62 22.85
CA THR A 80 -2.96 -7.33 23.57
C THR A 80 -3.19 -6.38 24.75
N THR A 81 -2.16 -6.23 25.58
CA THR A 81 -2.14 -5.26 26.70
C THR A 81 -2.20 -3.80 26.26
N PHE A 82 -1.98 -3.50 24.97
CA PHE A 82 -2.04 -2.15 24.42
C PHE A 82 -3.49 -1.65 24.20
N GLY A 83 -4.50 -2.52 24.31
CA GLY A 83 -5.91 -2.15 24.12
C GLY A 83 -6.24 -1.68 22.69
N SER A 84 -7.53 -1.59 22.37
CA SER A 84 -8.00 -1.21 21.03
C SER A 84 -8.31 0.30 20.87
N SER A 85 -8.09 1.11 21.91
CA SER A 85 -8.48 2.54 21.95
C SER A 85 -7.32 3.52 21.97
N ASP A 86 -6.12 3.12 22.40
CA ASP A 86 -5.01 4.05 22.62
C ASP A 86 -4.08 4.21 21.42
N PHE A 87 -3.99 3.19 20.55
CA PHE A 87 -3.10 3.20 19.39
C PHE A 87 -3.87 2.86 18.12
N TYR A 88 -4.01 3.85 17.24
CA TYR A 88 -4.67 3.70 15.96
C TYR A 88 -3.88 4.41 14.86
N LEU A 89 -4.09 3.98 13.63
CA LEU A 89 -3.54 4.66 12.46
C LEU A 89 -4.46 5.84 12.10
N PRO A 90 -4.01 7.11 12.23
CA PRO A 90 -4.82 8.27 11.92
C PRO A 90 -5.07 8.39 10.41
N SER A 91 -5.92 9.35 10.03
CA SER A 91 -6.06 9.72 8.62
C SER A 91 -4.72 10.22 8.08
N ILE A 92 -4.30 9.69 6.94
CA ILE A 92 -3.04 10.05 6.27
C ILE A 92 -3.38 10.90 5.04
N HIS A 93 -2.69 12.02 4.87
CA HIS A 93 -2.88 12.88 3.70
C HIS A 93 -2.18 12.28 2.47
N LEU A 94 -2.87 11.40 1.75
CA LEU A 94 -2.30 10.63 0.63
C LEU A 94 -1.68 11.48 -0.49
N LYS A 95 -2.16 12.72 -0.68
CA LYS A 95 -1.62 13.65 -1.69
C LYS A 95 -0.15 14.01 -1.46
N GLU A 96 0.32 13.88 -0.23
CA GLU A 96 1.73 14.10 0.13
C GLU A 96 2.59 12.84 -0.08
N LEU A 97 1.97 11.66 -0.11
CA LEU A 97 2.67 10.38 -0.29
C LEU A 97 2.80 9.97 -1.76
N VAL A 98 1.79 10.28 -2.58
CA VAL A 98 1.79 9.99 -4.02
C VAL A 98 1.79 11.31 -4.77
N VAL A 99 2.98 11.76 -5.17
CA VAL A 99 3.16 13.08 -5.80
C VAL A 99 3.03 13.02 -7.32
N GLU A 100 3.40 11.90 -7.94
CA GLU A 100 3.47 11.71 -9.40
C GLU A 100 3.10 10.27 -9.82
N ASP A 101 3.05 10.04 -11.13
CA ASP A 101 2.87 8.70 -11.71
C ASP A 101 4.07 7.81 -11.35
N VAL A 102 3.82 6.52 -11.10
CA VAL A 102 4.89 5.56 -10.83
C VAL A 102 5.18 4.75 -12.07
N VAL A 103 6.46 4.64 -12.42
CA VAL A 103 6.94 3.79 -13.51
C VAL A 103 7.67 2.62 -12.89
N LEU A 104 7.19 1.41 -13.17
CA LEU A 104 7.79 0.15 -12.72
C LEU A 104 8.44 -0.55 -13.92
N GLU A 105 9.61 -1.14 -13.70
CA GLU A 105 10.21 -2.06 -14.66
C GLU A 105 9.43 -3.38 -14.63
N LYS A 106 9.41 -4.09 -15.76
CA LYS A 106 8.98 -5.48 -15.82
C LYS A 106 9.98 -6.31 -14.99
N GLU A 107 9.48 -7.00 -13.95
CA GLU A 107 10.25 -7.68 -12.88
C GLU A 107 10.68 -6.82 -11.68
N ASP A 108 9.77 -6.04 -11.07
CA ASP A 108 10.00 -5.47 -9.74
C ASP A 108 9.17 -6.25 -8.67
N PRO A 109 9.73 -7.33 -8.07
CA PRO A 109 9.07 -8.11 -7.02
C PRO A 109 8.94 -7.39 -5.67
#